data_AF-A0A9W8HSQ7-F1
#
_entry.id   AF-A0A9W8HSQ7-F1
#
_cell.length_a   1.000
_cell.length_b   1.000
_cell.length_c   1.000
_cell.angle_alpha   90.00
_cell.angle_beta   90.00
_cell.angle_gamma   90.00
#
_symmetry.space_group_name_H-M   'P 1'
#
loop_
_entity.id
_entity.type
_entity.pdbx_description
1 polymer ?
#
loop_
_entity_poly.entity_id
_entity_poly.type
_entity_poly.pdbx_seq_one_letter_code
_entity_poly.pdbx_strand_id
1 'polypeptide(L)'
;MLARSLQSYILLIVLVCVSLASHAKGSIDESGLGRGGASSYLGLVNTNVIRTIDLKSLPAVNEQVGVVVQNEHDSKVFKSYTVAVPITKHKHLAHIGVRERKGGAELEVTKLERRNGDDAAVSAHVLYRATLKRALQPGEKISLNIDCVYLNTVVPRPAAVKQSGDQGWEWAEDLLAPSLYPTRKQKTVVNTRGAITSFAKVTQGGGSSKSGKSVTFGPFTADLTAALDGIQANVRFRDNAEQLEALTHRREYFVSHWANDLNVLEYYALRNRAPAIADGFDKVKQTMAKFIKSRDNFVKTLLLKVPADAREMYVVDEIGNLSTSAVTGRRRVKGELPFKVMQLKPRYPLAGGWNYTWWHGYSVPLSSYLRIDSRHGNQHLLRVPFIGALTGSASQEEEIPLSSIDSHNTAINNYELRITLPE
;
A
#
# COMPACT_ATOMS: atom_id res chain seq x y z
N MET A 1 -63.93 -14.86 23.42
CA MET A 1 -65.02 -14.46 22.50
C MET A 1 -64.40 -14.10 21.16
N LEU A 2 -64.64 -14.95 20.15
CA LEU A 2 -64.80 -14.68 18.71
C LEU A 2 -63.94 -13.55 18.09
N ALA A 3 -62.88 -13.81 17.31
CA ALA A 3 -62.85 -14.34 15.94
C ALA A 3 -63.61 -13.51 14.87
N ARG A 4 -62.87 -13.13 13.81
CA ARG A 4 -63.26 -12.56 12.49
C ARG A 4 -63.46 -11.02 12.50
N SER A 5 -62.98 -10.25 11.52
CA SER A 5 -63.09 -10.50 10.07
C SER A 5 -62.25 -9.53 9.19
N LEU A 6 -61.80 -10.03 8.02
CA LEU A 6 -61.51 -9.34 6.73
C LEU A 6 -60.40 -8.26 6.71
N GLN A 7 -59.28 -8.35 5.97
CA GLN A 7 -59.04 -8.77 4.59
C GLN A 7 -59.94 -8.07 3.55
N SER A 8 -59.50 -6.89 3.10
CA SER A 8 -59.56 -6.36 1.72
C SER A 8 -59.30 -4.85 1.76
N TYR A 9 -58.23 -4.36 1.12
CA TYR A 9 -58.30 -3.23 0.17
C TYR A 9 -56.96 -3.11 -0.56
N ILE A 10 -57.02 -3.46 -1.83
CA ILE A 10 -56.03 -3.28 -2.88
C ILE A 10 -56.15 -1.84 -3.40
N LEU A 11 -55.00 -1.25 -3.74
CA LEU A 11 -54.77 -0.18 -4.72
C LEU A 11 -55.04 1.31 -4.34
N LEU A 12 -53.98 2.10 -4.61
CA LEU A 12 -53.97 3.31 -5.46
C LEU A 12 -53.95 4.69 -4.77
N ILE A 13 -52.75 5.29 -4.61
CA ILE A 13 -52.46 6.74 -4.78
C ILE A 13 -51.00 6.87 -5.28
N VAL A 14 -50.77 7.02 -6.59
CA VAL A 14 -50.51 8.27 -7.37
C VAL A 14 -49.14 8.94 -7.13
N LEU A 15 -48.37 8.95 -8.22
CA LEU A 15 -47.24 9.80 -8.60
C LEU A 15 -47.26 11.22 -8.01
N VAL A 16 -46.13 11.64 -7.44
CA VAL A 16 -45.66 13.03 -7.56
C VAL A 16 -44.20 13.00 -7.98
N CYS A 17 -43.98 13.17 -9.28
CA CYS A 17 -42.72 13.63 -9.84
C CYS A 17 -42.55 15.12 -9.53
N VAL A 18 -41.47 15.50 -8.84
CA VAL A 18 -40.89 16.84 -8.98
C VAL A 18 -39.40 16.68 -9.28
N SER A 19 -39.11 16.98 -10.53
CA SER A 19 -37.85 17.41 -11.15
C SER A 19 -36.64 17.71 -10.24
N LEU A 20 -35.58 16.93 -10.42
CA LEU A 20 -34.19 17.41 -10.40
C LEU A 20 -33.48 16.88 -11.64
N ALA A 21 -33.76 17.51 -12.78
CA ALA A 21 -32.95 17.41 -13.98
C ALA A 21 -32.26 18.75 -14.20
N SER A 22 -30.95 18.80 -14.00
CA SER A 22 -29.95 19.48 -14.85
C SER A 22 -28.67 19.73 -14.06
N HIS A 23 -27.69 18.87 -14.25
CA HIS A 23 -26.33 19.22 -14.69
C HIS A 23 -25.60 17.90 -14.98
N ALA A 24 -26.00 17.25 -16.07
CA ALA A 24 -25.20 16.23 -16.73
C ALA A 24 -23.95 16.93 -17.31
N LYS A 25 -22.77 16.58 -16.79
CA LYS A 25 -21.49 16.87 -17.46
C LYS A 25 -20.98 15.58 -18.10
N GLY A 26 -21.39 15.40 -19.35
CA GLY A 26 -20.69 14.73 -20.44
C GLY A 26 -19.95 13.42 -20.14
N SER A 27 -20.70 12.31 -20.14
CA SER A 27 -20.19 11.08 -20.73
C SER A 27 -20.00 11.34 -22.23
N ILE A 28 -18.75 11.42 -22.69
CA ILE A 28 -18.48 11.37 -24.12
C ILE A 28 -18.49 9.89 -24.49
N ASP A 29 -19.63 9.46 -25.03
CA ASP A 29 -19.72 8.24 -25.82
C ASP A 29 -18.86 8.41 -27.08
N GLU A 30 -17.72 7.73 -27.13
CA GLU A 30 -17.04 7.44 -28.40
C GLU A 30 -17.80 6.29 -29.10
N SER A 31 -18.97 6.61 -29.66
CA SER A 31 -19.65 5.77 -30.64
C SER A 31 -19.28 6.25 -32.04
N GLY A 32 -18.21 5.68 -32.59
CA GLY A 32 -17.82 5.77 -34.00
C GLY A 32 -17.24 4.43 -34.43
N LEU A 33 -17.97 3.69 -35.27
CA LEU A 33 -17.64 2.34 -35.71
C LEU A 33 -16.25 2.25 -36.35
N GLY A 34 -15.45 1.29 -35.87
CA GLY A 34 -14.27 0.77 -36.57
C GLY A 34 -13.30 0.04 -35.63
N ARG A 35 -13.39 -1.31 -35.56
CA ARG A 35 -12.41 -2.25 -34.96
C ARG A 35 -11.42 -1.62 -33.96
N GLY A 36 -11.91 -1.25 -32.78
CA GLY A 36 -11.14 -0.51 -31.78
C GLY A 36 -10.42 -1.44 -30.78
N GLY A 37 -9.27 -2.00 -31.18
CA GLY A 37 -8.32 -2.65 -30.26
C GLY A 37 -6.96 -1.94 -30.17
N ALA A 38 -6.56 -1.22 -31.23
CA ALA A 38 -5.20 -0.67 -31.35
C ALA A 38 -5.12 0.86 -31.57
N SER A 39 -6.25 1.56 -31.74
CA SER A 39 -6.27 2.94 -32.26
C SER A 39 -6.16 4.05 -31.20
N SER A 40 -6.57 3.81 -29.94
CA SER A 40 -6.66 4.88 -28.93
C SER A 40 -5.30 5.43 -28.50
N TYR A 41 -4.24 4.61 -28.53
CA TYR A 41 -2.88 4.94 -28.07
C TYR A 41 -1.96 5.45 -29.18
N LEU A 42 -2.38 5.32 -30.43
CA LEU A 42 -1.56 5.60 -31.60
C LEU A 42 -1.19 7.09 -31.65
N GLY A 43 0.11 7.39 -31.60
CA GLY A 43 0.65 8.75 -31.63
C GLY A 43 1.29 9.25 -30.34
N LEU A 44 1.08 8.57 -29.20
CA LEU A 44 1.86 8.85 -27.98
C LEU A 44 3.11 7.97 -27.93
N VAL A 45 4.26 8.59 -27.67
CA VAL A 45 5.56 7.92 -27.61
C VAL A 45 6.29 8.29 -26.32
N ASN A 46 6.80 7.27 -25.64
CA ASN A 46 7.64 7.44 -24.47
C ASN A 46 9.08 7.70 -24.91
N THR A 47 9.52 8.95 -24.86
CA THR A 47 10.87 9.34 -25.30
C THR A 47 11.95 8.90 -24.32
N ASN A 48 11.64 8.90 -23.02
CA ASN A 48 12.55 8.44 -21.97
C ASN A 48 11.75 7.92 -20.78
N VAL A 49 12.11 6.75 -20.26
CA VAL A 49 11.50 6.12 -19.08
C VAL A 49 12.60 5.79 -18.07
N ILE A 50 12.44 6.25 -16.83
CA ILE A 50 13.30 5.88 -15.71
C ILE A 50 12.43 5.23 -14.66
N ARG A 51 12.57 3.91 -14.54
CA ARG A 51 11.89 3.10 -13.53
C ARG A 51 12.81 2.96 -12.32
N THR A 52 12.36 3.39 -11.15
CA THR A 52 13.11 3.29 -9.89
C THR A 52 12.32 2.47 -8.90
N ILE A 53 12.92 1.39 -8.41
CA ILE A 53 12.36 0.49 -7.42
C ILE A 53 13.09 0.74 -6.10
N ASP A 54 12.39 1.22 -5.09
CA ASP A 54 12.93 1.43 -3.75
C ASP A 54 12.44 0.33 -2.79
N LEU A 55 13.39 -0.50 -2.36
CA LEU A 55 13.21 -1.61 -1.43
C LEU A 55 13.66 -1.24 0.00
N LYS A 56 13.73 0.04 0.35
CA LYS A 56 14.18 0.46 1.68
C LYS A 56 13.15 0.27 2.78
N SER A 57 11.87 0.29 2.41
CA SER A 57 10.72 0.36 3.33
C SER A 57 9.92 -0.94 3.35
N LEU A 58 10.59 -2.08 3.15
CA LEU A 58 9.93 -3.38 3.13
C LEU A 58 9.09 -3.58 4.40
N PRO A 59 7.88 -4.18 4.27
CA PRO A 59 7.37 -4.92 3.11
C PRO A 59 6.73 -4.08 2.00
N ALA A 60 6.71 -2.74 2.13
CA ALA A 60 6.25 -1.83 1.09
C ALA A 60 7.38 -1.52 0.08
N VAL A 61 7.09 -1.74 -1.20
CA VAL A 61 7.97 -1.43 -2.32
C VAL A 61 7.44 -0.22 -3.06
N ASN A 62 8.23 0.85 -3.08
CA ASN A 62 7.88 2.05 -3.82
C ASN A 62 8.48 1.96 -5.23
N GLU A 63 7.62 1.94 -6.23
CA GLU A 63 8.01 2.03 -7.64
C GLU A 63 7.68 3.42 -8.16
N GLN A 64 8.69 4.12 -8.64
CA GLN A 64 8.53 5.40 -9.30
C GLN A 64 8.95 5.29 -10.76
N VAL A 65 8.03 5.58 -11.68
CA VAL A 65 8.29 5.63 -13.12
C VAL A 65 8.23 7.08 -13.57
N GLY A 66 9.40 7.67 -13.82
CA GLY A 66 9.51 8.97 -14.48
C GLY A 66 9.48 8.79 -15.99
N VAL A 67 8.44 9.27 -16.65
CA VAL A 67 8.25 9.14 -18.10
C VAL A 67 8.13 10.50 -18.78
N VAL A 68 8.82 10.67 -19.90
CA VAL A 68 8.68 11.81 -20.81
C VAL A 68 7.88 11.37 -22.03
N VAL A 69 6.62 11.78 -22.07
CA VAL A 69 5.67 11.45 -23.14
C VAL A 69 5.69 12.56 -24.18
N GLN A 70 5.74 12.19 -25.46
CA GLN A 70 5.59 13.10 -26.59
C GLN A 70 4.37 12.72 -27.40
N ASN A 71 3.60 13.72 -27.82
CA ASN A 71 2.58 13.55 -28.85
C ASN A 71 3.24 13.70 -30.24
N GLU A 72 3.36 12.60 -30.97
CA GLU A 72 3.89 12.54 -32.32
C GLU A 72 2.78 12.35 -33.37
N HIS A 73 1.51 12.49 -32.98
CA HIS A 73 0.41 12.52 -33.93
C HIS A 73 0.28 13.90 -34.57
N ASP A 74 0.01 13.95 -35.88
CA ASP A 74 -0.04 15.20 -36.64
C ASP A 74 -1.16 16.18 -36.18
N SER A 75 -2.35 15.65 -35.89
CA SER A 75 -3.54 16.47 -35.56
C SER A 75 -4.24 16.12 -34.25
N LYS A 76 -3.99 14.94 -33.67
CA LYS A 76 -4.72 14.46 -32.50
C LYS A 76 -4.22 15.13 -31.23
N VAL A 77 -5.14 15.51 -30.36
CA VAL A 77 -4.86 16.03 -29.02
C VAL A 77 -5.19 14.96 -27.98
N PHE A 78 -4.32 14.74 -27.01
CA PHE A 78 -4.52 13.74 -25.96
C PHE A 78 -4.90 14.39 -24.64
N LYS A 79 -6.01 13.94 -24.04
CA LYS A 79 -6.49 14.43 -22.73
C LYS A 79 -6.10 13.53 -21.56
N SER A 80 -5.52 12.36 -21.84
CA SER A 80 -5.18 11.39 -20.80
C SER A 80 -3.98 10.53 -21.21
N TYR A 81 -3.26 10.02 -20.22
CA TYR A 81 -2.24 9.00 -20.37
C TYR A 81 -2.68 7.71 -19.68
N THR A 82 -2.46 6.55 -20.30
CA THR A 82 -2.87 5.26 -19.73
C THR A 82 -1.65 4.53 -19.15
N VAL A 83 -1.73 4.20 -17.87
CA VAL A 83 -0.73 3.40 -17.16
C VAL A 83 -1.16 1.95 -17.18
N ALA A 84 -0.25 1.05 -17.55
CA ALA A 84 -0.47 -0.39 -17.51
C ALA A 84 0.25 -1.00 -16.31
N VAL A 85 -0.48 -1.76 -15.50
CA VAL A 85 0.06 -2.53 -14.38
C VAL A 85 -0.14 -4.02 -14.67
N PRO A 86 0.93 -4.83 -14.74
CA PRO A 86 0.79 -6.27 -14.96
C PRO A 86 -0.13 -6.93 -13.94
N ILE A 87 -1.00 -7.85 -14.37
CA ILE A 87 -2.03 -8.44 -13.49
C ILE A 87 -1.44 -9.20 -12.30
N THR A 88 -0.29 -9.84 -12.51
CA THR A 88 0.49 -10.53 -11.47
C THR A 88 0.99 -9.59 -10.39
N LYS A 89 1.21 -8.32 -10.74
CA LYS A 89 1.66 -7.26 -9.83
C LYS A 89 0.48 -6.48 -9.23
N HIS A 90 -0.62 -6.36 -9.98
CA HIS A 90 -1.82 -5.62 -9.58
C HIS A 90 -2.44 -6.15 -8.28
N LYS A 91 -2.44 -7.47 -8.06
CA LYS A 91 -2.90 -8.09 -6.79
C LYS A 91 -2.13 -7.63 -5.54
N HIS A 92 -0.96 -7.03 -5.73
CA HIS A 92 -0.10 -6.51 -4.66
C HIS A 92 -0.11 -4.98 -4.59
N LEU A 93 -0.85 -4.29 -5.47
CA LEU A 93 -0.88 -2.84 -5.55
C LEU A 93 -1.73 -2.25 -4.41
N ALA A 94 -1.11 -1.45 -3.55
CA ALA A 94 -1.79 -0.72 -2.48
C ALA A 94 -2.13 0.73 -2.86
N HIS A 95 -1.33 1.35 -3.72
CA HIS A 95 -1.54 2.72 -4.17
C HIS A 95 -0.98 2.94 -5.57
N ILE A 96 -1.67 3.76 -6.37
CA ILE A 96 -1.19 4.29 -7.63
C ILE A 96 -1.56 5.77 -7.71
N GLY A 97 -0.56 6.60 -7.99
CA GLY A 97 -0.71 8.04 -8.20
C GLY A 97 0.05 8.46 -9.44
N VAL A 98 -0.45 9.51 -10.11
CA VAL A 98 0.25 10.11 -11.26
C VAL A 98 0.29 11.61 -11.05
N ARG A 99 1.47 12.20 -11.26
CA ARG A 99 1.67 13.64 -11.13
C ARG A 99 2.49 14.19 -12.29
N GLU A 100 2.19 15.42 -12.68
CA GLU A 100 3.03 16.16 -13.61
C GLU A 100 4.30 16.60 -12.89
N ARG A 101 5.46 16.29 -13.48
CA ARG A 101 6.76 16.60 -12.87
C ARG A 101 6.99 18.10 -12.77
N LYS A 102 6.53 18.86 -13.76
CA LYS A 102 6.54 20.33 -13.72
C LYS A 102 5.30 20.80 -12.98
N GLY A 103 5.49 21.55 -11.89
CA GLY A 103 4.39 22.06 -11.06
C GLY A 103 3.87 21.11 -9.99
N GLY A 104 4.26 19.82 -10.01
CA GLY A 104 3.91 18.85 -8.95
C GLY A 104 2.41 18.53 -8.87
N ALA A 105 1.67 18.83 -9.93
CA ALA A 105 0.24 18.67 -9.99
C ALA A 105 -0.15 17.19 -10.01
N GLU A 106 -0.88 16.75 -8.98
CA GLU A 106 -1.52 15.42 -8.97
C GLU A 106 -2.64 15.38 -10.02
N LEU A 107 -2.73 14.25 -10.71
CA LEU A 107 -3.71 13.97 -11.75
C LEU A 107 -4.78 13.05 -11.21
N GLU A 108 -5.99 13.18 -11.76
CA GLU A 108 -7.06 12.23 -11.47
C GLU A 108 -6.74 10.89 -12.14
N VAL A 109 -6.65 9.83 -11.32
CA VAL A 109 -6.38 8.47 -11.79
C VAL A 109 -7.62 7.62 -11.61
N THR A 110 -8.13 7.09 -12.71
CA THR A 110 -9.32 6.21 -12.73
C THR A 110 -8.93 4.83 -13.24
N LYS A 111 -9.34 3.78 -12.53
CA LYS A 111 -9.19 2.41 -13.00
C LYS A 111 -10.15 2.19 -14.17
N LEU A 112 -9.63 1.67 -15.29
CA LEU A 112 -10.46 1.35 -16.45
C LEU A 112 -11.08 -0.02 -16.29
N GLU A 113 -12.37 -0.14 -16.62
CA GLU A 113 -13.05 -1.43 -16.70
C GLU A 113 -12.58 -2.21 -17.93
N ARG A 114 -12.46 -3.52 -17.76
CA ARG A 114 -12.13 -4.44 -18.85
C ARG A 114 -13.32 -4.54 -19.79
N ARG A 115 -13.14 -4.28 -21.08
CA ARG A 115 -14.20 -4.51 -22.07
C ARG A 115 -14.12 -5.95 -22.58
N ASN A 116 -15.28 -6.56 -22.85
CA ASN A 116 -15.32 -7.85 -23.52
C ASN A 116 -14.81 -7.67 -24.96
N GLY A 117 -13.72 -8.37 -25.31
CA GLY A 117 -13.10 -8.33 -26.65
C GLY A 117 -11.75 -7.61 -26.76
N ASP A 118 -11.15 -7.18 -25.65
CA ASP A 118 -9.79 -6.61 -25.65
C ASP A 118 -8.72 -7.66 -26.01
N ASP A 119 -7.69 -7.26 -26.77
CA ASP A 119 -6.58 -8.12 -27.21
C ASP A 119 -5.89 -8.85 -26.05
N ALA A 120 -5.37 -10.05 -26.32
CA ALA A 120 -4.69 -10.88 -25.31
C ALA A 120 -3.53 -10.15 -24.58
N ALA A 121 -2.80 -9.26 -25.25
CA ALA A 121 -1.72 -8.47 -24.64
C ALA A 121 -2.24 -7.39 -23.65
N VAL A 122 -3.40 -6.80 -23.95
CA VAL A 122 -4.10 -5.88 -23.04
C VAL A 122 -4.70 -6.65 -21.86
N SER A 123 -5.13 -7.90 -22.10
CA SER A 123 -5.72 -8.76 -21.07
C SER A 123 -4.77 -9.11 -19.91
N ALA A 124 -3.45 -9.05 -20.16
CA ALA A 124 -2.41 -9.31 -19.15
C ALA A 124 -2.17 -8.12 -18.18
N HIS A 125 -2.80 -6.98 -18.43
CA HIS A 125 -2.62 -5.75 -17.67
C HIS A 125 -3.94 -5.25 -17.08
N VAL A 126 -3.84 -4.55 -15.95
CA VAL A 126 -4.90 -3.69 -15.42
C VAL A 126 -4.54 -2.25 -15.78
N LEU A 127 -5.48 -1.55 -16.41
CA LEU A 127 -5.24 -0.23 -16.96
C LEU A 127 -5.80 0.87 -16.05
N TYR A 128 -5.03 1.95 -15.94
CA TYR A 128 -5.40 3.16 -15.21
C TYR A 128 -5.28 4.37 -16.14
N ARG A 129 -6.30 5.20 -16.18
CA ARG A 129 -6.31 6.46 -16.94
C ARG A 129 -5.95 7.60 -16.01
N ALA A 130 -4.87 8.30 -16.33
CA ALA A 130 -4.51 9.57 -15.73
C ALA A 130 -5.02 10.72 -16.61
N THR A 131 -5.97 11.51 -16.12
CA THR A 131 -6.52 12.67 -16.84
C THR A 131 -5.55 13.84 -16.74
N LEU A 132 -5.08 14.33 -17.89
CA LEU A 132 -4.16 15.47 -17.95
C LEU A 132 -4.90 16.77 -17.65
N LYS A 133 -4.27 17.69 -16.92
CA LYS A 133 -4.87 19.01 -16.63
C LYS A 133 -5.01 19.85 -17.89
N ARG A 134 -4.02 19.75 -18.78
CA ARG A 134 -4.05 20.35 -20.11
C ARG A 134 -3.93 19.24 -21.15
N ALA A 135 -4.75 19.33 -22.18
CA ALA A 135 -4.68 18.42 -23.30
C ALA A 135 -3.36 18.61 -24.06
N LEU A 136 -2.64 17.52 -24.27
CA LEU A 136 -1.32 17.48 -24.91
C LEU A 136 -1.46 17.68 -26.43
N GLN A 137 -0.95 18.79 -26.93
CA GLN A 137 -1.05 19.17 -28.35
C GLN A 137 -0.07 18.38 -29.23
N PRO A 138 -0.30 18.30 -30.56
CA PRO A 138 0.68 17.76 -31.50
C PRO A 138 2.09 18.33 -31.31
N GLY A 139 3.10 17.47 -31.29
CA GLY A 139 4.52 17.83 -31.06
C GLY A 139 4.88 18.16 -29.61
N GLU A 140 3.91 18.30 -28.71
CA GLU A 140 4.15 18.69 -27.32
C GLU A 140 4.71 17.53 -26.49
N LYS A 141 5.49 17.87 -25.45
CA LYS A 141 6.03 16.94 -24.47
C LYS A 141 5.51 17.23 -23.07
N ILE A 142 5.24 16.16 -22.33
CA ILE A 142 4.91 16.23 -20.90
C ILE A 142 5.76 15.23 -20.12
N SER A 143 6.17 15.62 -18.92
CA SER A 143 6.91 14.75 -18.00
C SER A 143 5.99 14.34 -16.86
N LEU A 144 5.76 13.05 -16.71
CA LEU A 144 4.91 12.47 -15.68
C LEU A 144 5.77 11.64 -14.71
N ASN A 145 5.41 11.67 -13.43
CA ASN A 145 5.87 10.69 -12.45
C ASN A 145 4.68 9.82 -12.07
N ILE A 146 4.82 8.52 -12.25
CA ILE A 146 3.86 7.50 -11.83
C ILE A 146 4.45 6.89 -10.56
N ASP A 147 3.74 7.02 -9.45
CA ASP A 147 4.18 6.54 -8.14
C ASP A 147 3.24 5.38 -7.75
N CYS A 148 3.79 4.17 -7.60
CA CYS A 148 3.07 2.97 -7.21
C CYS A 148 3.65 2.40 -5.90
N VAL A 149 2.79 1.93 -5.01
CA VAL A 149 3.20 1.19 -3.80
C VAL A 149 2.70 -0.24 -3.93
N TYR A 150 3.62 -1.20 -3.85
CA TYR A 150 3.29 -2.63 -3.84
C TYR A 150 3.65 -3.24 -2.49
N LEU A 151 2.80 -4.16 -2.03
CA LEU A 151 3.00 -4.89 -0.80
C LEU A 151 3.43 -6.33 -1.10
N ASN A 152 4.37 -6.84 -0.33
CA ASN A 152 4.71 -8.27 -0.32
C ASN A 152 5.26 -8.82 -1.65
N THR A 153 5.93 -8.01 -2.47
CA THR A 153 6.54 -8.45 -3.75
C THR A 153 7.99 -8.95 -3.63
N VAL A 154 8.67 -8.70 -2.52
CA VAL A 154 10.06 -9.16 -2.27
C VAL A 154 10.07 -10.38 -1.37
N VAL A 155 10.65 -11.50 -1.80
CA VAL A 155 10.54 -12.78 -1.09
C VAL A 155 11.83 -13.17 -0.34
N PRO A 156 11.72 -13.91 0.78
CA PRO A 156 12.89 -14.41 1.50
C PRO A 156 13.62 -15.48 0.67
N ARG A 157 14.94 -15.31 0.52
CA ARG A 157 15.84 -16.23 -0.20
C ARG A 157 17.20 -16.33 0.51
N PRO A 158 17.53 -17.47 1.14
CA PRO A 158 16.72 -18.69 1.24
C PRO A 158 15.44 -18.49 2.07
N ALA A 159 14.46 -19.38 1.89
CA ALA A 159 13.18 -19.31 2.61
C ALA A 159 13.32 -19.62 4.11
N ALA A 160 14.38 -20.34 4.50
CA ALA A 160 14.72 -20.62 5.89
C ALA A 160 16.20 -20.33 6.16
N VAL A 161 16.50 -19.83 7.35
CA VAL A 161 17.84 -19.48 7.83
C VAL A 161 18.05 -20.03 9.23
N LYS A 162 19.31 -20.18 9.65
CA LYS A 162 19.61 -20.48 11.05
C LYS A 162 19.13 -19.34 11.95
N GLN A 163 18.83 -19.64 13.22
CA GLN A 163 18.32 -18.65 14.18
C GLN A 163 19.18 -17.37 14.26
N SER A 164 20.49 -17.49 14.14
CA SER A 164 21.47 -16.39 14.13
C SER A 164 22.02 -16.03 12.74
N GLY A 165 21.43 -16.59 11.68
CA GLY A 165 21.87 -16.37 10.30
C GLY A 165 21.42 -15.02 9.74
N ASP A 166 22.11 -14.53 8.72
CA ASP A 166 21.64 -13.36 7.96
C ASP A 166 20.39 -13.71 7.14
N GLN A 167 19.41 -12.83 7.18
CA GLN A 167 18.23 -12.85 6.33
C GLN A 167 18.57 -12.34 4.93
N GLY A 168 18.23 -13.14 3.93
CA GLY A 168 18.38 -12.80 2.52
C GLY A 168 17.03 -12.56 1.85
N TRP A 169 16.99 -11.61 0.92
CA TRP A 169 15.80 -11.19 0.21
C TRP A 169 16.07 -11.14 -1.29
N GLU A 170 15.05 -11.45 -2.09
CA GLU A 170 15.09 -11.37 -3.55
C GLU A 170 13.91 -10.53 -4.05
N TRP A 171 14.24 -9.50 -4.82
CA TRP A 171 13.31 -8.84 -5.72
C TRP A 171 13.54 -9.37 -7.13
N ALA A 172 12.47 -9.78 -7.81
CA ALA A 172 12.52 -10.28 -9.17
C ALA A 172 11.27 -9.84 -9.93
N GLU A 173 11.46 -9.03 -10.97
CA GLU A 173 10.40 -8.56 -11.86
C GLU A 173 10.95 -8.40 -13.28
N ASP A 174 10.10 -8.03 -14.23
CA ASP A 174 10.51 -7.75 -15.59
C ASP A 174 11.55 -6.63 -15.64
N LEU A 175 12.54 -6.79 -16.52
CA LEU A 175 13.66 -5.88 -16.72
C LEU A 175 13.17 -4.50 -17.22
N LEU A 176 12.22 -4.52 -18.14
CA LEU A 176 11.65 -3.35 -18.78
C LEU A 176 10.45 -2.80 -17.98
N ALA A 177 10.12 -1.52 -18.19
CA ALA A 177 8.92 -0.93 -17.62
C ALA A 177 7.69 -1.34 -18.45
N PRO A 178 6.57 -1.76 -17.82
CA PRO A 178 5.35 -2.07 -18.55
C PRO A 178 4.80 -0.80 -19.20
N SER A 179 4.53 -0.85 -20.50
CA SER A 179 4.07 0.30 -21.29
C SER A 179 3.21 -0.16 -22.46
N LEU A 180 2.12 0.57 -22.73
CA LEU A 180 1.31 0.42 -23.94
C LEU A 180 1.86 1.21 -25.13
N TYR A 181 2.80 2.11 -24.86
CA TYR A 181 3.36 3.05 -25.84
C TYR A 181 4.77 2.64 -26.25
N PRO A 182 5.14 2.83 -27.53
CA PRO A 182 6.52 2.68 -27.98
C PRO A 182 7.46 3.49 -27.10
N THR A 183 8.53 2.85 -26.63
CA THR A 183 9.50 3.45 -25.70
C THR A 183 10.86 3.54 -26.37
N ARG A 184 11.38 4.76 -26.53
CA ARG A 184 12.65 5.00 -27.22
C ARG A 184 13.87 4.69 -26.38
N LYS A 185 13.80 5.04 -25.09
CA LYS A 185 14.88 4.84 -24.13
C LYS A 185 14.30 4.53 -22.77
N GLN A 186 14.83 3.49 -22.12
CA GLN A 186 14.44 3.17 -20.76
C GLN A 186 15.60 2.64 -19.92
N LYS A 187 15.51 2.79 -18.61
CA LYS A 187 16.39 2.13 -17.64
C LYS A 187 15.64 1.81 -16.35
N THR A 188 16.10 0.78 -15.66
CA THR A 188 15.55 0.34 -14.37
C THR A 188 16.62 0.45 -13.30
N VAL A 189 16.31 1.11 -12.18
CA VAL A 189 17.21 1.29 -11.04
C VAL A 189 16.58 0.66 -9.82
N VAL A 190 17.31 -0.21 -9.11
CA VAL A 190 16.83 -0.91 -7.93
C VAL A 190 17.68 -0.52 -6.73
N ASN A 191 17.05 0.08 -5.73
CA ASN A 191 17.68 0.53 -4.49
C ASN A 191 17.32 -0.41 -3.35
N THR A 192 18.32 -0.81 -2.57
CA THR A 192 18.16 -1.73 -1.43
C THR A 192 18.52 -1.03 -0.11
N ARG A 193 17.89 -1.43 1.01
CA ARG A 193 18.35 -1.06 2.36
C ARG A 193 19.65 -1.79 2.72
N GLY A 194 19.67 -3.07 2.38
CA GLY A 194 20.72 -4.03 2.68
C GLY A 194 21.93 -4.00 1.75
N ALA A 195 22.87 -4.91 1.97
CA ALA A 195 23.99 -5.11 1.05
C ALA A 195 23.59 -6.06 -0.08
N ILE A 196 23.78 -5.64 -1.34
CA ILE A 196 23.50 -6.47 -2.52
C ILE A 196 24.51 -7.63 -2.59
N THR A 197 24.00 -8.86 -2.58
CA THR A 197 24.77 -10.10 -2.67
C THR A 197 24.90 -10.61 -4.10
N SER A 198 23.86 -10.47 -4.92
CA SER A 198 23.88 -10.85 -6.33
C SER A 198 22.79 -10.12 -7.11
N PHE A 199 22.95 -10.03 -8.43
CA PHE A 199 21.98 -9.41 -9.33
C PHE A 199 22.08 -10.03 -10.74
N ALA A 200 21.02 -9.93 -11.54
CA ALA A 200 21.00 -10.36 -12.95
C ALA A 200 22.11 -9.68 -13.74
N LYS A 201 22.88 -10.46 -14.51
CA LYS A 201 23.86 -9.91 -15.45
C LYS A 201 23.21 -9.74 -16.82
N VAL A 202 23.07 -8.50 -17.26
CA VAL A 202 22.59 -8.16 -18.61
C VAL A 202 23.77 -7.60 -19.40
N THR A 203 24.03 -8.17 -20.57
CA THR A 203 25.15 -7.78 -21.46
C THR A 203 24.72 -6.89 -22.63
N GLN A 204 23.45 -6.97 -23.04
CA GLN A 204 22.88 -6.16 -24.11
C GLN A 204 22.57 -4.74 -23.63
N GLY A 205 22.61 -3.78 -24.55
CA GLY A 205 22.43 -2.35 -24.24
C GLY A 205 23.45 -1.84 -23.23
N GLY A 206 23.08 -0.85 -22.42
CA GLY A 206 23.91 -0.36 -21.30
C GLY A 206 24.20 -1.38 -20.19
N GLY A 207 23.72 -2.62 -20.33
CA GLY A 207 24.00 -3.75 -19.46
C GLY A 207 23.47 -3.60 -18.04
N SER A 208 24.10 -4.29 -17.09
CA SER A 208 23.79 -4.21 -15.66
C SER A 208 25.02 -3.75 -14.88
N SER A 209 24.87 -2.75 -14.00
CA SER A 209 25.95 -2.23 -13.15
C SER A 209 25.49 -2.03 -11.71
N LYS A 210 26.40 -2.21 -10.76
CA LYS A 210 26.15 -1.99 -9.32
C LYS A 210 26.95 -0.79 -8.84
N SER A 211 26.30 0.09 -8.08
CA SER A 211 26.93 1.18 -7.34
C SER A 211 26.42 1.17 -5.91
N GLY A 212 27.28 0.79 -4.95
CA GLY A 212 26.90 0.67 -3.54
C GLY A 212 25.72 -0.27 -3.31
N LYS A 213 24.60 0.28 -2.83
CA LYS A 213 23.32 -0.42 -2.56
C LYS A 213 22.28 -0.26 -3.69
N SER A 214 22.72 0.19 -4.86
CA SER A 214 21.88 0.37 -6.06
C SER A 214 22.39 -0.50 -7.21
N VAL A 215 21.47 -1.08 -7.97
CA VAL A 215 21.73 -1.74 -9.27
C VAL A 215 21.04 -0.95 -10.37
N THR A 216 21.72 -0.70 -11.47
CA THR A 216 21.15 -0.08 -12.67
C THR A 216 21.18 -1.08 -13.81
N PHE A 217 20.03 -1.25 -14.47
CA PHE A 217 19.85 -2.01 -15.69
C PHE A 217 19.55 -1.06 -16.85
N GLY A 218 20.30 -1.19 -17.93
CA GLY A 218 20.24 -0.32 -19.09
C GLY A 218 21.22 0.87 -18.99
N PRO A 219 21.08 1.88 -19.86
CA PRO A 219 19.90 2.15 -20.68
C PRO A 219 19.70 1.16 -21.83
N PHE A 220 18.43 0.91 -22.16
CA PHE A 220 17.98 0.14 -23.30
C PHE A 220 17.31 1.08 -24.30
N THR A 221 17.61 0.89 -25.58
CA THR A 221 17.06 1.64 -26.71
C THR A 221 15.91 0.88 -27.35
N ALA A 222 15.13 1.56 -28.20
CA ALA A 222 13.90 1.02 -28.81
C ALA A 222 14.11 -0.35 -29.49
N ASP A 223 15.21 -0.48 -30.24
CA ASP A 223 15.62 -1.67 -30.99
C ASP A 223 15.85 -2.91 -30.11
N LEU A 224 16.20 -2.70 -28.84
CA LEU A 224 16.43 -3.79 -27.88
C LEU A 224 15.16 -4.24 -27.14
N THR A 225 14.06 -3.49 -27.24
CA THR A 225 12.84 -3.75 -26.44
C THR A 225 12.28 -5.14 -26.71
N ALA A 226 12.21 -5.56 -27.97
CA ALA A 226 11.67 -6.87 -28.34
C ALA A 226 12.57 -8.04 -27.90
N ALA A 227 13.89 -7.85 -27.93
CA ALA A 227 14.85 -8.89 -27.51
C ALA A 227 14.93 -9.05 -25.99
N LEU A 228 14.61 -7.98 -25.25
CA LEU A 228 14.66 -7.95 -23.79
C LEU A 228 13.29 -8.19 -23.14
N ASP A 229 12.25 -8.37 -23.95
CA ASP A 229 10.90 -8.65 -23.44
C ASP A 229 10.86 -9.99 -22.71
N GLY A 230 10.17 -10.03 -21.57
CA GLY A 230 10.12 -11.20 -20.68
C GLY A 230 11.41 -11.54 -19.92
N ILE A 231 12.52 -10.82 -20.12
CA ILE A 231 13.73 -11.00 -19.31
C ILE A 231 13.49 -10.42 -17.91
N GLN A 232 13.83 -11.20 -16.87
CA GLN A 232 13.69 -10.75 -15.48
C GLN A 232 14.96 -10.06 -14.95
N ALA A 233 14.77 -8.94 -14.27
CA ALA A 233 15.76 -8.33 -13.40
C ALA A 233 15.59 -8.91 -11.99
N ASN A 234 16.57 -9.68 -11.52
CA ASN A 234 16.62 -10.12 -10.13
C ASN A 234 17.72 -9.40 -9.35
N VAL A 235 17.44 -9.04 -8.10
CA VAL A 235 18.38 -8.43 -7.16
C VAL A 235 18.23 -9.11 -5.81
N ARG A 236 19.31 -9.69 -5.31
CA ARG A 236 19.40 -10.30 -3.98
C ARG A 236 20.21 -9.44 -3.04
N PHE A 237 19.76 -9.32 -1.80
CA PHE A 237 20.42 -8.51 -0.78
C PHE A 237 20.21 -9.09 0.62
N ARG A 238 21.08 -8.71 1.56
CA ARG A 238 20.98 -9.08 2.97
C ARG A 238 20.40 -7.96 3.80
N ASP A 239 19.40 -8.27 4.58
CA ASP A 239 18.71 -7.29 5.42
C ASP A 239 17.95 -7.99 6.54
N ASN A 240 18.28 -7.63 7.79
CA ASN A 240 17.76 -8.27 8.99
C ASN A 240 16.75 -7.40 9.75
N ALA A 241 16.32 -6.27 9.17
CA ALA A 241 15.32 -5.46 9.84
C ALA A 241 13.97 -6.18 9.84
N GLU A 242 13.21 -5.94 10.90
CA GLU A 242 11.95 -6.62 11.19
C GLU A 242 10.96 -6.45 10.04
N GLN A 243 10.30 -7.55 9.64
CA GLN A 243 9.38 -7.58 8.51
C GLN A 243 8.03 -8.11 8.98
N LEU A 244 7.05 -7.21 9.08
CA LEU A 244 5.75 -7.52 9.64
C LEU A 244 4.66 -7.45 8.59
N GLU A 245 3.69 -8.35 8.69
CA GLU A 245 2.54 -8.41 7.80
C GLU A 245 1.30 -8.70 8.62
N ALA A 246 0.34 -7.78 8.64
CA ALA A 246 -0.98 -8.04 9.18
C ALA A 246 -1.80 -8.79 8.13
N LEU A 247 -2.02 -10.08 8.38
CA LEU A 247 -2.92 -10.91 7.59
C LEU A 247 -4.35 -10.36 7.68
N THR A 248 -4.74 -9.96 8.89
CA THR A 248 -6.00 -9.30 9.18
C THR A 248 -5.77 -8.16 10.15
N HIS A 249 -6.32 -6.99 9.85
CA HIS A 249 -6.48 -5.88 10.79
C HIS A 249 -7.94 -5.47 10.80
N ARG A 250 -8.57 -5.58 11.97
CA ARG A 250 -9.94 -5.10 12.18
C ARG A 250 -9.93 -3.98 13.18
N ARG A 251 -10.59 -2.87 12.84
CA ARG A 251 -10.77 -1.71 13.71
C ARG A 251 -12.25 -1.47 13.93
N GLU A 252 -12.64 -1.36 15.19
CA GLU A 252 -14.03 -1.17 15.61
C GLU A 252 -14.13 0.09 16.48
N TYR A 253 -15.07 0.95 16.13
CA TYR A 253 -15.42 2.15 16.88
C TYR A 253 -16.78 1.97 17.52
N PHE A 254 -16.88 2.21 18.83
CA PHE A 254 -18.14 2.25 19.57
C PHE A 254 -18.38 3.67 20.07
N VAL A 255 -19.41 4.31 19.53
CA VAL A 255 -19.76 5.70 19.84
C VAL A 255 -20.77 5.73 20.99
N SER A 256 -20.49 6.48 22.06
CA SER A 256 -21.42 6.68 23.17
C SER A 256 -21.67 8.15 23.45
N HIS A 257 -22.87 8.64 23.10
CA HIS A 257 -23.32 9.99 23.48
C HIS A 257 -23.48 10.14 24.99
N TRP A 258 -24.00 9.11 25.66
CA TRP A 258 -24.24 9.11 27.11
C TRP A 258 -22.96 9.29 27.92
N ALA A 259 -21.90 8.56 27.56
CA ALA A 259 -20.62 8.63 28.27
C ALA A 259 -19.67 9.71 27.72
N ASN A 260 -20.04 10.40 26.64
CA ASN A 260 -19.15 11.26 25.84
C ASN A 260 -17.83 10.54 25.51
N ASP A 261 -17.92 9.29 25.07
CA ASP A 261 -16.78 8.40 24.91
C ASP A 261 -16.80 7.66 23.58
N LEU A 262 -15.63 7.55 22.96
CA LEU A 262 -15.39 6.78 21.76
C LEU A 262 -14.43 5.64 22.13
N ASN A 263 -14.97 4.42 22.17
CA ASN A 263 -14.18 3.23 22.43
C ASN A 263 -13.62 2.70 21.11
N VAL A 264 -12.34 2.42 21.10
CA VAL A 264 -11.63 1.86 19.94
C VAL A 264 -11.13 0.48 20.30
N LEU A 265 -11.49 -0.52 19.51
CA LEU A 265 -10.99 -1.87 19.61
C LEU A 265 -10.31 -2.24 18.30
N GLU A 266 -9.07 -2.72 18.38
CA GLU A 266 -8.32 -3.18 17.22
C GLU A 266 -7.88 -4.62 17.42
N TYR A 267 -8.11 -5.44 16.40
CA TYR A 267 -7.65 -6.82 16.30
C TYR A 267 -6.58 -6.93 15.22
N TYR A 268 -5.50 -7.64 15.53
CA TYR A 268 -4.45 -7.97 14.57
C TYR A 268 -4.23 -9.47 14.52
N ALA A 269 -4.17 -10.01 13.31
CA ALA A 269 -3.54 -11.29 12.99
C ALA A 269 -2.23 -11.01 12.25
N LEU A 270 -1.12 -11.01 12.98
CA LEU A 270 0.19 -10.62 12.49
C LEU A 270 1.03 -11.84 12.12
N ARG A 271 1.87 -11.69 11.11
CA ARG A 271 2.91 -12.64 10.71
C ARG A 271 4.25 -11.92 10.61
N ASN A 272 5.31 -12.53 11.14
CA ASN A 272 6.67 -12.12 10.81
C ASN A 272 7.06 -12.76 9.46
N ARG A 273 7.29 -11.93 8.45
CA ARG A 273 7.55 -12.34 7.05
C ARG A 273 9.02 -12.70 6.79
N ALA A 274 9.89 -12.53 7.78
CA ALA A 274 11.28 -12.95 7.69
C ALA A 274 11.42 -14.45 7.34
N PRO A 275 12.56 -14.88 6.75
CA PRO A 275 12.84 -16.29 6.53
C PRO A 275 12.62 -17.14 7.79
N ALA A 276 12.03 -18.32 7.63
CA ALA A 276 11.75 -19.23 8.74
C ALA A 276 13.03 -19.74 9.41
N ILE A 277 12.94 -20.24 10.65
CA ILE A 277 14.09 -20.85 11.31
C ILE A 277 14.27 -22.28 10.80
N ALA A 278 15.42 -22.57 10.19
CA ALA A 278 15.72 -23.88 9.61
C ALA A 278 15.94 -24.98 10.66
N ASP A 279 16.70 -24.68 11.71
CA ASP A 279 17.17 -25.67 12.70
C ASP A 279 16.24 -25.76 13.94
N GLY A 280 15.00 -25.26 13.85
CA GLY A 280 14.10 -25.11 14.99
C GLY A 280 14.49 -23.99 15.96
N PHE A 281 13.59 -23.67 16.89
CA PHE A 281 13.81 -22.61 17.88
C PHE A 281 14.59 -23.14 19.09
N ASP A 282 15.70 -22.46 19.41
CA ASP A 282 16.55 -22.75 20.55
C ASP A 282 16.54 -21.57 21.53
N LYS A 283 15.86 -21.77 22.66
CA LYS A 283 15.74 -20.74 23.71
C LYS A 283 17.06 -20.41 24.37
N VAL A 284 17.98 -21.38 24.49
CA VAL A 284 19.30 -21.15 25.09
C VAL A 284 20.10 -20.24 24.18
N LYS A 285 20.14 -20.52 22.87
CA LYS A 285 20.79 -19.64 21.89
C LYS A 285 20.17 -18.25 21.87
N GLN A 286 18.85 -18.15 21.95
CA GLN A 286 18.18 -16.85 22.02
C GLN A 286 18.59 -16.06 23.26
N THR A 287 18.61 -16.74 24.40
CA THR A 287 18.94 -16.12 25.69
C THR A 287 20.40 -15.71 25.73
N MET A 288 21.31 -16.56 25.23
CA MET A 288 22.73 -16.24 25.07
C MET A 288 22.93 -15.05 24.13
N ALA A 289 22.23 -15.02 22.98
CA ALA A 289 22.29 -13.91 22.04
C ALA A 289 21.91 -12.57 22.70
N LYS A 290 20.89 -12.58 23.57
CA LYS A 290 20.52 -11.42 24.38
C LYS A 290 21.64 -11.01 25.34
N PHE A 291 22.27 -11.97 26.03
CA PHE A 291 23.34 -11.70 26.99
C PHE A 291 24.59 -11.08 26.33
N ILE A 292 25.01 -11.63 25.19
CA ILE A 292 26.18 -11.12 24.45
C ILE A 292 25.84 -9.94 23.53
N LYS A 293 24.60 -9.43 23.61
CA LYS A 293 24.05 -8.36 22.74
C LYS A 293 24.28 -8.62 21.25
N SER A 294 24.27 -9.90 20.84
CA SER A 294 24.34 -10.24 19.42
C SER A 294 22.99 -10.01 18.78
N ARG A 295 23.01 -9.57 17.52
CA ARG A 295 21.80 -9.41 16.71
C ARG A 295 21.01 -10.71 16.61
N ASP A 296 19.70 -10.63 16.81
CA ASP A 296 18.77 -11.74 16.58
C ASP A 296 17.62 -11.34 15.66
N ASN A 297 16.98 -12.35 15.06
CA ASN A 297 15.99 -12.20 13.99
C ASN A 297 14.55 -12.29 14.50
N PHE A 298 14.32 -11.89 15.75
CA PHE A 298 13.03 -12.04 16.43
C PHE A 298 12.37 -10.70 16.64
N VAL A 299 11.04 -10.66 16.46
CA VAL A 299 10.21 -9.53 16.91
C VAL A 299 9.82 -9.75 18.36
N LYS A 300 10.26 -8.86 19.25
CA LYS A 300 10.10 -8.97 20.71
C LYS A 300 9.16 -7.92 21.29
N THR A 301 9.11 -6.75 20.66
CA THR A 301 8.28 -5.62 21.11
C THR A 301 7.59 -5.02 19.90
N LEU A 302 6.26 -4.97 19.94
CA LEU A 302 5.40 -4.29 18.97
C LEU A 302 5.06 -2.91 19.51
N LEU A 303 5.08 -1.90 18.63
CA LEU A 303 4.79 -0.51 18.98
C LEU A 303 3.48 -0.06 18.33
N LEU A 304 2.52 0.33 19.15
CA LEU A 304 1.19 0.76 18.74
C LEU A 304 1.02 2.25 19.08
N LYS A 305 0.79 3.08 18.07
CA LYS A 305 0.58 4.51 18.26
C LYS A 305 -0.90 4.79 18.56
N VAL A 306 -1.17 5.38 19.71
CA VAL A 306 -2.53 5.72 20.16
C VAL A 306 -2.64 7.22 20.43
N PRO A 307 -3.85 7.81 20.33
CA PRO A 307 -4.07 9.23 20.64
C PRO A 307 -3.51 9.63 22.03
N ALA A 308 -3.05 10.89 22.17
CA ALA A 308 -2.48 11.34 23.44
C ALA A 308 -3.48 11.35 24.60
N ASP A 309 -4.76 11.54 24.31
CA ASP A 309 -5.88 11.53 25.25
C ASP A 309 -6.47 10.12 25.47
N ALA A 310 -5.90 9.08 24.84
CA ALA A 310 -6.32 7.71 25.07
C ALA A 310 -6.16 7.31 26.55
N ARG A 311 -7.20 6.65 27.07
CA ARG A 311 -7.36 6.13 28.44
C ARG A 311 -7.86 4.68 28.41
N GLU A 312 -7.90 4.04 29.58
CA GLU A 312 -8.48 2.69 29.76
C GLU A 312 -7.90 1.67 28.79
N MET A 313 -6.58 1.74 28.62
CA MET A 313 -5.86 0.90 27.68
C MET A 313 -5.74 -0.53 28.17
N TYR A 314 -6.02 -1.50 27.30
CA TYR A 314 -5.83 -2.91 27.59
C TYR A 314 -5.31 -3.67 26.37
N VAL A 315 -4.67 -4.80 26.63
CA VAL A 315 -4.20 -5.73 25.60
C VAL A 315 -4.52 -7.17 26.04
N VAL A 316 -5.17 -7.91 25.16
CA VAL A 316 -5.54 -9.32 25.38
C VAL A 316 -5.18 -10.14 24.14
N ASP A 317 -4.74 -11.37 24.34
CA ASP A 317 -4.68 -12.36 23.26
C ASP A 317 -5.79 -13.41 23.43
N GLU A 318 -5.78 -14.43 22.58
CA GLU A 318 -6.80 -15.48 22.53
C GLU A 318 -6.98 -16.22 23.86
N ILE A 319 -5.94 -16.25 24.70
CA ILE A 319 -5.94 -16.96 25.98
C ILE A 319 -5.98 -16.02 27.18
N GLY A 320 -6.19 -14.72 26.96
CA GLY A 320 -6.48 -13.74 28.01
C GLY A 320 -5.51 -12.57 28.09
N ASN A 321 -5.40 -11.98 29.27
CA ASN A 321 -4.68 -10.72 29.45
C ASN A 321 -3.17 -10.84 29.17
N LEU A 322 -2.61 -9.78 28.57
CA LEU A 322 -1.19 -9.59 28.36
C LEU A 322 -0.64 -8.51 29.29
N SER A 323 -0.15 -8.95 30.44
CA SER A 323 0.48 -8.07 31.45
C SER A 323 1.84 -7.52 31.00
N THR A 324 2.45 -8.10 29.96
CA THR A 324 3.71 -7.63 29.38
C THR A 324 3.48 -6.49 28.37
N SER A 325 2.78 -5.46 28.81
CA SER A 325 2.50 -4.24 28.07
C SER A 325 2.92 -3.00 28.87
N ALA A 326 3.24 -1.92 28.18
CA ALA A 326 3.62 -0.65 28.80
C ALA A 326 3.16 0.52 27.92
N VAL A 327 2.89 1.68 28.51
CA VAL A 327 2.48 2.87 27.77
C VAL A 327 3.49 3.98 28.02
N THR A 328 3.98 4.61 26.96
CA THR A 328 4.89 5.75 27.10
C THR A 328 4.15 7.00 27.57
N GLY A 329 4.90 7.97 28.09
CA GLY A 329 4.42 9.34 28.19
C GLY A 329 4.00 9.92 26.84
N ARG A 330 3.36 11.09 26.89
CA ARG A 330 2.94 11.85 25.69
C ARG A 330 4.16 12.22 24.86
N ARG A 331 4.12 11.89 23.57
CA ARG A 331 5.12 12.24 22.55
C ARG A 331 4.52 13.21 21.53
N ARG A 332 5.39 13.99 20.89
CA ARG A 332 5.01 14.94 19.82
C ARG A 332 6.06 14.92 18.73
N VAL A 333 5.62 14.70 17.50
CA VAL A 333 6.42 14.88 16.29
C VAL A 333 5.89 16.11 15.57
N LYS A 334 6.78 16.90 14.96
CA LYS A 334 6.40 18.10 14.22
C LYS A 334 5.49 17.72 13.05
N GLY A 335 4.32 18.35 12.96
CA GLY A 335 3.36 18.09 11.88
C GLY A 335 2.34 16.99 12.20
N GLU A 336 2.44 16.34 13.35
CA GLU A 336 1.50 15.30 13.76
C GLU A 336 0.73 15.66 15.03
N LEU A 337 -0.42 15.01 15.20
CA LEU A 337 -1.15 15.07 16.47
C LEU A 337 -0.33 14.41 17.58
N PRO A 338 -0.34 14.95 18.81
CA PRO A 338 0.30 14.31 19.95
C PRO A 338 -0.24 12.89 20.17
N PHE A 339 0.63 11.97 20.56
CA PHE A 339 0.31 10.56 20.71
C PHE A 339 0.97 9.95 21.95
N LYS A 340 0.56 8.74 22.32
CA LYS A 340 1.28 7.83 23.21
C LYS A 340 1.65 6.58 22.44
N VAL A 341 2.61 5.81 22.94
CA VAL A 341 2.97 4.52 22.37
C VAL A 341 2.63 3.43 23.38
N MET A 342 1.74 2.53 22.98
CA MET A 342 1.50 1.28 23.66
C MET A 342 2.51 0.25 23.15
N GLN A 343 3.35 -0.22 24.06
CA GLN A 343 4.33 -1.26 23.82
C GLN A 343 3.70 -2.59 24.22
N LEU A 344 3.76 -3.54 23.31
CA LEU A 344 3.29 -4.90 23.52
C LEU A 344 4.47 -5.85 23.38
N LYS A 345 4.76 -6.64 24.41
CA LYS A 345 5.66 -7.78 24.32
C LYS A 345 4.81 -9.06 24.22
N PRO A 346 4.76 -9.71 23.05
CA PRO A 346 4.05 -10.97 22.85
C PRO A 346 4.54 -12.06 23.81
N ARG A 347 3.72 -13.08 24.07
CA ARG A 347 4.09 -14.20 24.98
C ARG A 347 5.34 -14.95 24.55
N TYR A 348 5.64 -14.94 23.25
CA TYR A 348 6.84 -15.50 22.66
C TYR A 348 7.44 -14.53 21.63
N PRO A 349 8.77 -14.55 21.46
CA PRO A 349 9.44 -13.80 20.40
C PRO A 349 8.99 -14.31 19.03
N LEU A 350 8.53 -13.44 18.11
CA LEU A 350 8.11 -13.91 16.79
C LEU A 350 9.34 -14.13 15.90
N ALA A 351 9.64 -15.40 15.62
CA ALA A 351 10.57 -15.76 14.56
C ALA A 351 9.98 -15.55 13.17
N GLY A 352 10.81 -15.59 12.13
CA GLY A 352 10.32 -15.62 10.75
C GLY A 352 9.34 -16.78 10.52
N GLY A 353 8.22 -16.48 9.86
CA GLY A 353 7.11 -17.41 9.61
C GLY A 353 6.13 -17.56 10.78
N TRP A 354 6.41 -17.03 11.97
CA TRP A 354 5.49 -17.15 13.11
C TRP A 354 4.38 -16.12 13.06
N ASN A 355 3.20 -16.53 13.55
CA ASN A 355 2.03 -15.68 13.66
C ASN A 355 1.81 -15.25 15.11
N TYR A 356 1.11 -14.13 15.31
CA TYR A 356 0.62 -13.71 16.62
C TYR A 356 -0.69 -12.94 16.46
N THR A 357 -1.68 -13.26 17.29
CA THR A 357 -3.00 -12.63 17.29
C THR A 357 -3.22 -11.91 18.61
N TRP A 358 -3.81 -10.71 18.57
CA TRP A 358 -4.20 -9.98 19.77
C TRP A 358 -5.29 -8.96 19.49
N TRP A 359 -5.93 -8.51 20.55
CA TRP A 359 -6.76 -7.33 20.61
C TRP A 359 -6.10 -6.29 21.52
N HIS A 360 -6.22 -5.03 21.14
CA HIS A 360 -5.99 -3.94 22.06
C HIS A 360 -7.13 -2.94 21.96
N GLY A 361 -7.48 -2.35 23.10
CA GLY A 361 -8.53 -1.36 23.17
C GLY A 361 -8.12 -0.16 24.00
N TYR A 362 -8.77 0.96 23.72
CA TYR A 362 -8.62 2.21 24.45
C TYR A 362 -9.83 3.11 24.21
N SER A 363 -10.06 4.05 25.11
CA SER A 363 -11.14 5.02 25.01
C SER A 363 -10.57 6.43 24.81
N VAL A 364 -11.27 7.26 24.05
CA VAL A 364 -10.95 8.68 23.85
C VAL A 364 -12.20 9.53 24.00
N PRO A 365 -12.08 10.81 24.45
CA PRO A 365 -13.22 11.71 24.54
C PRO A 365 -13.93 11.88 23.19
N LEU A 366 -15.24 11.61 23.14
CA LEU A 366 -16.02 11.69 21.90
C LEU A 366 -16.04 13.11 21.31
N SER A 367 -16.04 14.13 22.16
CA SER A 367 -15.98 15.55 21.78
C SER A 367 -14.78 15.92 20.91
N SER A 368 -13.68 15.14 20.93
CA SER A 368 -12.52 15.35 20.07
C SER A 368 -12.78 14.90 18.62
N TYR A 369 -13.75 14.01 18.40
CA TYR A 369 -14.00 13.32 17.14
C TYR A 369 -15.39 13.60 16.55
N LEU A 370 -16.34 14.04 17.37
CA LEU A 370 -17.72 14.29 16.98
C LEU A 370 -18.03 15.79 17.00
N ARG A 371 -18.70 16.28 15.96
CA ARG A 371 -19.22 17.66 15.89
C ARG A 371 -20.70 17.65 15.55
N ILE A 372 -21.43 18.66 16.04
CA ILE A 372 -22.81 18.90 15.64
C ILE A 372 -22.79 19.88 14.46
N ASP A 373 -23.53 19.58 13.39
CA ASP A 373 -23.73 20.55 12.31
C ASP A 373 -24.71 21.64 12.79
N SER A 374 -24.16 22.82 13.05
CA SER A 374 -24.91 23.99 13.51
C SER A 374 -25.94 24.50 12.50
N ARG A 375 -25.88 24.09 11.23
CA ARG A 375 -26.85 24.49 10.20
C ARG A 375 -28.13 23.67 10.25
N HIS A 376 -28.05 22.41 10.70
CA HIS A 376 -29.17 21.46 10.67
C HIS A 376 -29.59 20.96 12.07
N GLY A 377 -28.86 21.35 13.14
CA GLY A 377 -29.21 21.15 14.55
C GLY A 377 -29.20 19.71 15.06
N ASN A 378 -29.54 18.75 14.20
CA ASN A 378 -29.77 17.34 14.50
C ASN A 378 -28.81 16.40 13.76
N GLN A 379 -27.81 16.92 13.04
CA GLN A 379 -26.82 16.11 12.34
C GLN A 379 -25.50 16.08 13.10
N HIS A 380 -24.93 14.89 13.22
CA HIS A 380 -23.65 14.65 13.87
C HIS A 380 -22.61 14.22 12.82
N LEU A 381 -21.42 14.84 12.88
CA LEU A 381 -20.29 14.53 12.02
C LEU A 381 -19.18 13.88 12.86
N LEU A 382 -18.98 12.57 12.64
CA LEU A 382 -17.88 11.81 13.23
C LEU A 382 -16.69 11.81 12.26
N ARG A 383 -15.53 12.27 12.73
CA ARG A 383 -14.26 12.18 12.00
C ARG A 383 -13.28 11.32 12.78
N VAL A 384 -13.06 10.10 12.33
CA VAL A 384 -12.11 9.15 12.94
C VAL A 384 -11.00 8.76 11.95
N PRO A 385 -9.79 8.41 12.44
CA PRO A 385 -8.76 7.84 11.58
C PRO A 385 -9.24 6.54 10.94
N PHE A 386 -9.05 6.40 9.63
CA PHE A 386 -9.40 5.16 8.93
C PHE A 386 -8.52 4.02 9.45
N ILE A 387 -7.24 3.99 9.10
CA ILE A 387 -6.33 2.93 9.51
C ILE A 387 -5.78 3.14 10.95
N GLY A 388 -5.68 2.06 11.70
CA GLY A 388 -4.95 2.00 12.97
C GLY A 388 -3.44 1.95 12.76
N ALA A 389 -2.66 2.01 13.84
CA ALA A 389 -1.23 2.29 13.76
C ALA A 389 -0.37 1.25 14.50
N LEU A 390 -0.15 0.08 13.86
CA LEU A 390 1.05 -0.72 14.15
C LEU A 390 2.23 -0.04 13.46
N THR A 391 2.95 0.75 14.25
CA THR A 391 3.92 1.70 13.70
C THR A 391 5.34 1.19 13.66
N GLY A 392 5.58 -0.05 14.10
CA GLY A 392 6.89 -0.66 14.05
C GLY A 392 7.11 -1.67 15.15
N SER A 393 8.38 -2.01 15.31
CA SER A 393 8.87 -2.95 16.28
C SER A 393 10.26 -2.51 16.76
N ALA A 394 10.62 -2.92 17.98
CA ALA A 394 11.82 -2.42 18.67
C ALA A 394 12.59 -3.57 19.34
N SER A 395 12.96 -4.58 18.56
CA SER A 395 13.53 -5.81 19.10
C SER A 395 15.02 -5.74 19.42
N GLN A 396 15.68 -4.69 18.91
CA GLN A 396 17.11 -4.43 19.06
C GLN A 396 17.42 -3.11 19.77
N GLU A 397 16.40 -2.39 20.24
CA GLU A 397 16.55 -1.08 20.85
C GLU A 397 16.48 -1.16 22.38
N GLU A 398 17.47 -0.60 23.08
CA GLU A 398 17.42 -0.44 24.54
C GLU A 398 16.47 0.71 24.93
N GLU A 399 16.43 1.77 24.12
CA GLU A 399 15.51 2.91 24.22
C GLU A 399 14.74 3.05 22.91
N ILE A 400 13.42 3.28 22.95
CA ILE A 400 12.59 3.36 21.74
C ILE A 400 12.71 4.76 21.10
N PRO A 401 13.45 4.92 19.98
CA PRO A 401 13.58 6.21 19.32
C PRO A 401 12.30 6.54 18.55
N LEU A 402 12.12 7.83 18.21
CA LEU A 402 11.00 8.29 17.38
C LEU A 402 11.00 7.63 16.00
N SER A 403 12.18 7.35 15.43
CA SER A 403 12.32 6.71 14.12
C SER A 403 11.69 5.31 14.06
N SER A 404 11.71 4.55 15.16
CA SER A 404 11.08 3.22 15.23
C SER A 404 9.56 3.29 15.39
N ILE A 405 9.03 4.47 15.74
CA ILE A 405 7.60 4.76 15.83
C ILE A 405 7.05 5.34 14.52
N ASP A 406 7.89 5.86 13.63
CA ASP A 406 7.45 6.38 12.34
C ASP A 406 7.66 5.35 11.20
N SER A 407 8.29 4.21 11.50
CA SER A 407 8.59 3.14 10.55
C SER A 407 7.36 2.28 10.22
N HIS A 408 6.63 2.65 9.17
CA HIS A 408 5.48 1.88 8.66
C HIS A 408 5.93 0.59 7.97
N ASN A 409 6.41 -0.39 8.75
CA ASN A 409 6.97 -1.65 8.27
C ASN A 409 5.95 -2.80 8.31
N THR A 410 4.66 -2.48 8.30
CA THR A 410 3.58 -3.47 8.33
C THR A 410 2.73 -3.36 7.07
N ALA A 411 2.72 -4.40 6.24
CA ALA A 411 1.74 -4.54 5.16
C ALA A 411 0.43 -5.09 5.73
N ILE A 412 -0.72 -4.56 5.31
CA ILE A 412 -2.04 -5.06 5.72
C ILE A 412 -2.72 -5.70 4.51
N ASN A 413 -3.06 -6.98 4.61
CA ASN A 413 -3.69 -7.73 3.51
C ASN A 413 -5.21 -7.60 3.53
N ASN A 414 -5.82 -7.78 4.70
CA ASN A 414 -7.25 -7.65 4.90
C ASN A 414 -7.51 -6.60 5.98
N TYR A 415 -8.27 -5.57 5.64
CA TYR A 415 -8.62 -4.48 6.53
C TYR A 415 -10.15 -4.37 6.65
N GLU A 416 -10.64 -4.38 7.88
CA GLU A 416 -12.05 -4.24 8.18
C GLU A 416 -12.27 -3.07 9.16
N LEU A 417 -13.13 -2.13 8.79
CA LEU A 417 -13.55 -1.02 9.63
C LEU A 417 -15.02 -1.20 10.01
N ARG A 418 -15.31 -1.22 11.31
CA ARG A 418 -16.67 -1.24 11.86
C ARG A 418 -16.92 0.00 12.69
N ILE A 419 -18.10 0.60 12.53
CA ILE A 419 -18.55 1.73 13.34
C ILE A 419 -19.91 1.36 13.90
N THR A 420 -19.98 1.22 15.22
CA THR A 420 -21.20 0.98 15.97
C THR A 420 -21.67 2.31 16.53
N LEU A 421 -22.82 2.77 16.03
CA LEU A 421 -23.50 3.97 16.53
C LEU A 421 -24.42 3.59 17.69
N PRO A 422 -24.69 4.52 18.63
CA PRO A 422 -25.70 4.29 19.65
C PRO A 422 -27.08 4.14 18.98
N GLU A 423 -27.92 3.28 19.57
CA GLU A 423 -29.33 3.12 19.15
C GLU A 423 -30.16 4.39 19.34
#